data_AF-A0A7V9MQU5-F1
#
_entry.id   AF-A0A7V9MQU5-F1
#
_cell.length_a   1.000
_cell.length_b   1.000
_cell.length_c   1.000
_cell.angle_alpha   90.00
_cell.angle_beta   90.00
_cell.angle_gamma   90.00
#
_symmetry.space_group_name_H-M   'P 1'
#
loop_
_entity.id
_entity.type
_entity.pdbx_description
1 polymer ?
#
loop_
_entity_poly.entity_id
_entity_poly.type
_entity_poly.pdbx_seq_one_letter_code
_entity_poly.pdbx_strand_id
1 'polypeptide(L)'
;MQSDGVIRRYAIGGAVGASFYLEPAATLDVDVFVTFNSDLPIISPEPIFDYLKERGCNMEGEYVMIAGWPVQFLPPTSPLKRHGAANGFHGI
;
A
#
# COMPACT_ATOMS: atom_id res chain seq x y z
N MET A 1 -10.09 2.51 4.97
CA MET A 1 -9.25 3.44 4.19
C MET A 1 -9.88 3.81 2.85
N GLN A 2 -10.05 2.87 1.90
CA GLN A 2 -10.62 3.21 0.59
C GLN A 2 -12.12 3.58 0.68
N SER A 3 -12.92 2.78 1.39
CA SER A 3 -14.33 3.06 1.69
C SER A 3 -14.53 4.39 2.42
N ASP A 4 -13.54 4.76 3.23
CA ASP A 4 -13.58 5.95 4.10
C ASP A 4 -12.93 7.16 3.43
N GLY A 5 -12.54 7.04 2.15
CA GLY A 5 -12.04 8.15 1.33
C GLY A 5 -10.59 8.59 1.56
N VAL A 6 -9.86 7.94 2.48
CA VAL A 6 -8.45 8.27 2.80
C VAL A 6 -7.53 8.04 1.60
N ILE A 7 -7.78 6.97 0.86
CA ILE A 7 -7.07 6.63 -0.38
C ILE A 7 -8.10 6.39 -1.49
N ARG A 8 -7.73 6.74 -2.73
CA ARG A 8 -8.58 6.55 -3.90
C ARG A 8 -8.65 5.08 -4.30
N ARG A 9 -7.48 4.48 -4.51
CA ARG A 9 -7.31 3.07 -4.86
C ARG A 9 -5.98 2.54 -4.34
N TYR A 10 -5.89 1.22 -4.22
CA TYR A 10 -4.68 0.55 -3.83
C TYR A 10 -4.49 -0.78 -4.57
N ALA A 11 -3.27 -1.30 -4.53
CA ALA A 11 -2.93 -2.66 -4.92
C ALA A 11 -1.87 -3.22 -3.96
N ILE A 12 -1.93 -4.51 -3.68
CA ILE A 12 -0.86 -5.23 -3.00
C ILE A 12 0.14 -5.67 -4.08
N GLY A 13 1.42 -5.45 -3.85
CA GLY A 13 2.47 -5.87 -4.76
C GLY A 13 3.65 -6.49 -4.01
N GLY A 14 4.84 -6.34 -4.57
CA GLY A 14 6.04 -6.93 -4.00
C GLY A 14 6.01 -8.45 -4.03
N ALA A 15 6.78 -9.08 -3.15
CA ALA A 15 6.87 -10.54 -3.09
C ALA A 15 5.53 -11.19 -2.67
N VAL A 16 4.74 -10.52 -1.82
CA VAL A 16 3.37 -10.95 -1.49
C VAL A 16 2.47 -10.93 -2.72
N GLY A 17 2.56 -9.87 -3.53
CA GLY A 17 1.87 -9.77 -4.81
C GLY A 17 2.27 -10.87 -5.80
N ALA A 18 3.57 -11.15 -5.89
CA ALA A 18 4.14 -12.15 -6.79
C ALA A 18 3.72 -13.60 -6.43
N SER A 19 3.46 -13.88 -5.16
CA SER A 19 3.06 -15.21 -4.66
C SER A 19 1.72 -15.71 -5.21
N PHE A 20 0.95 -14.85 -5.90
CA PHE A 20 -0.25 -15.26 -6.64
C PHE A 20 0.05 -15.92 -7.98
N TYR A 21 1.28 -15.78 -8.49
CA TYR A 21 1.70 -16.25 -9.81
C TYR A 21 2.91 -17.19 -9.74
N LEU A 22 3.65 -17.12 -8.63
CA LEU A 22 4.84 -17.92 -8.37
C LEU A 22 4.66 -18.70 -7.07
N GLU A 23 5.53 -19.69 -6.86
CA GLU A 23 5.59 -20.39 -5.57
C GLU A 23 5.87 -19.38 -4.45
N PRO A 24 5.08 -19.40 -3.35
CA PRO A 24 5.29 -18.49 -2.24
C PRO A 24 6.66 -18.70 -1.60
N ALA A 25 7.35 -17.60 -1.34
CA ALA A 25 8.57 -17.56 -0.53
C ALA A 25 8.35 -16.67 0.69
N ALA A 26 9.19 -16.82 1.72
CA ALA A 26 9.13 -15.95 2.89
C ALA A 26 9.38 -14.48 2.47
N THR A 27 8.45 -13.59 2.83
CA THR A 27 8.57 -12.15 2.60
C THR A 27 8.71 -11.43 3.93
N LEU A 28 9.43 -10.30 3.93
CA LEU A 28 9.61 -9.52 5.15
C LEU A 28 8.38 -8.67 5.45
N ASP A 29 7.74 -8.15 4.41
CA ASP A 29 6.74 -7.10 4.47
C ASP A 29 5.67 -7.21 3.37
N VAL A 30 4.66 -6.36 3.50
CA VAL A 30 3.59 -6.19 2.51
C VAL A 30 3.71 -4.81 1.86
N ASP A 31 4.03 -4.80 0.56
CA ASP A 31 3.99 -3.60 -0.27
C ASP A 31 2.54 -3.24 -0.64
N VAL A 32 2.08 -2.06 -0.25
CA VAL A 32 0.77 -1.51 -0.62
C VAL A 32 0.95 -0.25 -1.45
N PHE A 33 0.69 -0.36 -2.76
CA PHE A 33 0.70 0.76 -3.68
C PHE A 33 -0.59 1.55 -3.57
N VAL A 34 -0.52 2.84 -3.26
CA VAL A 34 -1.70 3.68 -3.01
C VAL A 34 -1.77 4.90 -3.93
N THR A 35 -2.99 5.28 -4.29
CA THR A 35 -3.28 6.54 -4.99
C THR A 35 -4.17 7.40 -4.13
N PHE A 36 -3.97 8.72 -4.19
CA PHE A 36 -4.77 9.70 -3.45
C PHE A 36 -5.73 10.44 -4.37
N ASN A 37 -6.77 11.06 -3.78
CA ASN A 37 -7.63 12.01 -4.47
C ASN A 37 -7.00 13.40 -4.43
N SER A 38 -5.89 13.58 -5.15
CA SER A 38 -5.18 14.86 -5.21
C SER A 38 -4.55 15.06 -6.58
N ASP A 39 -4.78 16.22 -7.17
CA ASP A 39 -4.12 16.68 -8.40
C ASP A 39 -2.86 17.52 -8.09
N LEU A 40 -2.44 17.56 -6.83
CA LEU A 40 -1.25 18.30 -6.41
C LEU A 40 0.03 17.59 -6.87
N PRO A 41 1.07 18.34 -7.25
CA PRO A 41 2.36 17.78 -7.67
C PRO A 41 3.12 17.08 -6.53
N ILE A 42 2.78 17.39 -5.27
CA ILE A 42 3.32 16.76 -4.06
C ILE A 42 2.14 16.30 -3.23
N ILE A 43 2.18 15.05 -2.76
CA ILE A 43 1.12 14.44 -1.97
C ILE A 43 1.69 14.04 -0.61
N SER A 44 1.04 14.48 0.47
CA SER A 44 1.40 14.06 1.83
C SER A 44 0.84 12.66 2.12
N PRO A 45 1.65 11.73 2.66
CA PRO A 45 1.16 10.44 3.14
C PRO A 45 0.53 10.50 4.54
N GLU A 46 0.59 11.64 5.22
CA GLU A 46 0.06 11.87 6.58
C GLU A 46 -1.36 11.35 6.82
N PRO A 47 -2.34 11.52 5.90
CA PRO A 47 -3.69 10.99 6.10
C PRO A 47 -3.76 9.47 6.31
N ILE A 48 -2.81 8.71 5.72
CA ILE A 48 -2.72 7.26 5.94
C ILE A 48 -2.27 6.96 7.36
N PHE A 49 -1.21 7.65 7.81
CA PHE A 49 -0.62 7.42 9.11
C PHE A 49 -1.57 7.83 10.23
N ASP A 50 -2.23 8.98 10.12
CA ASP A 50 -3.23 9.42 11.10
C ASP A 50 -4.39 8.43 11.21
N TYR A 51 -4.94 8.00 10.07
CA TYR A 51 -6.05 7.04 10.03
C TYR A 51 -5.70 5.71 10.72
N LEU A 52 -4.48 5.20 10.51
CA LEU A 52 -4.02 3.94 11.07
C LEU A 52 -3.66 4.08 12.56
N LYS A 53 -3.05 5.21 12.95
CA LYS A 53 -2.74 5.52 14.35
C LYS A 53 -3.99 5.60 15.21
N GLU A 54 -5.06 6.24 14.73
CA GLU A 54 -6.37 6.27 15.39
C GLU A 54 -6.97 4.88 15.61
N ARG A 55 -6.52 3.88 14.85
CA ARG A 55 -6.96 2.48 14.94
C ARG A 55 -5.99 1.59 15.70
N GLY A 56 -5.01 2.19 16.40
CA GLY A 56 -4.05 1.47 17.24
C GLY A 56 -2.90 0.82 16.47
N CYS A 57 -2.72 1.15 15.19
CA CYS A 57 -1.52 0.73 14.47
C CYS A 57 -0.31 1.57 14.91
N ASN A 58 0.84 0.91 15.02
CA ASN A 58 2.11 1.54 15.40
C ASN A 58 3.06 1.56 14.21
N MET A 59 4.02 2.49 14.23
CA MET A 59 5.10 2.54 13.25
C MET A 59 6.35 1.86 13.80
N GLU A 60 7.00 1.06 12.95
CA GLU A 60 8.31 0.46 13.20
C GLU A 60 9.22 0.78 12.01
N GLY A 61 10.08 1.79 12.17
CA GLY A 61 10.89 2.30 11.06
C GLY A 61 10.01 2.88 9.95
N GLU A 62 10.09 2.28 8.75
CA GLU A 62 9.28 2.67 7.59
C GLU A 62 7.93 1.94 7.49
N TYR A 63 7.71 0.94 8.36
CA TYR A 63 6.53 0.08 8.30
C TYR A 63 5.44 0.55 9.26
N VAL A 64 4.19 0.37 8.85
CA VAL A 64 3.05 0.38 9.77
C VAL A 64 2.73 -1.05 10.13
N MET A 65 2.69 -1.35 11.43
CA MET A 65 2.35 -2.68 11.92
C MET A 65 0.84 -2.87 11.91
N ILE A 66 0.35 -3.74 11.04
CA ILE A 66 -1.07 -4.05 10.87
C ILE A 66 -1.26 -5.54 11.11
N ALA A 67 -1.98 -5.88 12.20
CA ALA A 67 -2.23 -7.27 12.58
C ALA A 67 -0.95 -8.14 12.67
N GLY A 68 0.17 -7.55 13.12
CA GLY A 68 1.47 -8.23 13.25
C GLY A 68 2.30 -8.28 11.98
N TRP A 69 1.80 -7.76 10.86
CA TRP A 69 2.54 -7.66 9.60
C TRP A 69 3.14 -6.26 9.43
N PRO A 70 4.42 -6.15 9.04
CA PRO A 70 4.98 -4.89 8.59
C PRO A 70 4.43 -4.55 7.19
N VAL A 71 3.83 -3.36 7.07
CA VAL A 71 3.20 -2.89 5.84
C VAL A 71 3.87 -1.59 5.39
N GLN A 72 4.33 -1.56 4.14
CA GLN A 72 4.92 -0.37 3.52
C GLN A 72 3.94 0.25 2.53
N PHE A 73 3.67 1.55 2.66
CA PHE A 73 2.82 2.30 1.73
C PHE A 73 3.67 3.03 0.69
N LEU A 74 3.45 2.73 -0.59
CA LEU A 74 4.27 3.23 -1.68
C LEU A 74 3.44 3.95 -2.76
N PRO A 75 3.96 5.02 -3.37
CA PRO A 75 3.36 5.59 -4.56
C PRO A 75 3.59 4.68 -5.78
N PRO A 76 2.60 4.54 -6.69
CA PRO A 76 2.77 3.78 -7.92
C PRO A 76 3.55 4.60 -8.97
N THR A 77 4.88 4.57 -8.88
CA THR A 77 5.76 5.41 -9.73
C THR A 77 6.02 4.84 -11.13
N SER A 78 5.87 3.53 -11.33
CA SER A 78 6.01 2.89 -12.65
C SER A 78 4.65 2.72 -13.36
N PRO A 79 4.61 2.62 -14.70
CA PRO A 79 3.37 2.33 -15.43
C PRO A 79 2.66 1.08 -14.90
N LEU A 80 3.44 0.06 -14.52
CA LEU A 80 2.91 -1.18 -14.02
C LEU A 80 2.23 -1.02 -12.65
N LYS A 81 2.91 -0.37 -11.71
CA LYS A 81 2.35 -0.07 -10.39
C LYS A 81 1.11 0.82 -10.50
N ARG A 82 1.09 1.76 -11.45
CA ARG A 82 -0.11 2.59 -11.73
C ARG A 82 -1.26 1.77 -12.25
N HIS A 83 -1.00 0.85 -13.18
CA HIS A 83 -2.02 -0.05 -13.71
C HIS A 83 -2.62 -0.93 -12.61
N GLY A 84 -1.78 -1.52 -11.75
CA GLY A 84 -2.24 -2.32 -10.60
C GLY A 84 -3.10 -1.50 -9.65
N ALA A 85 -2.62 -0.32 -9.22
CA ALA A 85 -3.40 0.56 -8.34
C ALA A 85 -4.71 1.04 -8.98
N ALA A 86 -4.77 1.22 -10.31
CA ALA A 86 -5.98 1.65 -11.01
C ALA A 86 -7.05 0.55 -11.11
N ASN A 87 -6.66 -0.70 -11.32
CA ASN A 87 -7.60 -1.78 -11.64
C ASN A 87 -7.87 -2.75 -10.47
N GLY A 88 -7.19 -2.56 -9.34
CA GLY A 88 -7.12 -3.60 -8.33
C GLY A 88 -6.21 -4.73 -8.81
N PHE A 89 -5.81 -5.57 -7.87
CA PHE A 89 -4.78 -6.59 -7.97
C PHE A 89 -4.53 -7.16 -9.40
N HIS A 90 -3.34 -6.88 -9.94
CA HIS A 90 -2.71 -7.60 -11.05
C HIS A 90 -1.24 -7.69 -10.70
N GLY A 91 -0.78 -8.89 -10.35
CA GLY A 91 0.62 -9.10 -10.04
C GLY A 91 1.47 -8.93 -11.28
N ILE A 92 2.39 -7.97 -11.18
CA ILE A 92 3.84 -8.08 -11.40
C ILE A 92 4.49 -6.88 -10.70
#